data_AF-A0ABD5VJL1-F1
#
_entry.id   AF-A0ABD5VJL1-F1
#
_cell.length_a   1.000
_cell.length_b   1.000
_cell.length_c   1.000
_cell.angle_alpha   90.00
_cell.angle_beta   90.00
_cell.angle_gamma   90.00
#
_symmetry.space_group_name_H-M   'P 1'
#
loop_
_entity.id
_entity.type
_entity.pdbx_description
1 polymer ?
#
loop_
_entity_poly.entity_id
_entity_poly.type
_entity_poly.pdbx_seq_one_letter_code
_entity_poly.pdbx_strand_id
1 'polypeptide(L)'
;MLAAVVSATLAIALGLWFAFEARPPSFVLAHLRLNLLGFLGLSILGVTYQFYPPNAGRFPGANDRVALVTIGLVAGGLWAEAAGLVFGVPAAETVGGVAALAGAAGYAYLIAGLFRQIRG
;
A
#
# COMPACT_ATOMS: atom_id res chain seq x y z
N MET A 1 -9.47 -2.98 3.38
CA MET A 1 -9.65 -2.39 4.73
C MET A 1 -8.75 -3.03 5.78
N LEU A 2 -8.70 -4.35 5.94
CA LEU A 2 -7.82 -5.00 6.93
C LEU A 2 -6.35 -4.55 6.84
N ALA A 3 -5.78 -4.49 5.63
CA ALA A 3 -4.39 -4.06 5.46
C ALA A 3 -4.15 -2.59 5.87
N ALA A 4 -5.15 -1.71 5.74
CA ALA A 4 -5.08 -0.35 6.23
C ALA A 4 -5.08 -0.30 7.77
N VAL A 5 -5.93 -1.11 8.40
CA VAL A 5 -5.98 -1.26 9.87
C VAL A 5 -4.64 -1.78 10.40
N VAL A 6 -4.10 -2.84 9.80
CA VAL A 6 -2.78 -3.38 10.16
C VAL A 6 -1.71 -2.29 10.05
N SER A 7 -1.71 -1.53 8.95
CA SER A 7 -0.76 -0.43 8.76
C SER A 7 -0.90 0.66 9.83
N ALA A 8 -2.12 1.03 10.20
CA ALA A 8 -2.37 1.98 11.28
C ALA A 8 -1.90 1.45 12.64
N THR A 9 -2.16 0.18 12.95
CA THR A 9 -1.70 -0.47 14.18
C THR A 9 -0.17 -0.50 14.25
N LEU A 10 0.50 -0.86 13.15
CA LEU A 10 1.97 -0.83 13.07
C LEU A 10 2.52 0.59 13.21
N ALA A 11 1.86 1.58 12.59
CA ALA A 11 2.24 2.98 12.73
C ALA A 11 2.15 3.44 14.19
N ILE A 12 1.03 3.17 14.88
CA ILE A 12 0.84 3.50 16.29
C ILE A 12 1.91 2.83 17.16
N ALA A 13 2.15 1.52 16.98
CA ALA A 13 3.15 0.78 17.74
C ALA A 13 4.56 1.38 17.54
N LEU A 14 4.93 1.69 16.29
CA LEU A 14 6.21 2.31 15.98
C LEU A 14 6.30 3.72 16.57
N GLY A 15 5.24 4.51 16.46
CA GLY A 15 5.14 5.86 17.04
C GLY A 15 5.36 5.86 18.55
N LEU A 16 4.69 4.95 19.26
CA LEU A 16 4.86 4.77 20.70
C LEU A 16 6.28 4.33 21.07
N TRP A 17 6.92 3.50 20.23
CA TRP A 17 8.29 3.05 20.47
C TRP A 17 9.27 4.24 20.48
N PHE A 18 9.24 5.10 19.46
CA PHE A 18 10.18 6.23 19.39
C PHE A 18 9.66 7.51 20.06
N ALA A 19 8.47 7.50 20.67
CA ALA A 19 7.93 8.68 21.37
C ALA A 19 8.72 9.08 22.61
N PHE A 20 9.40 8.12 23.25
CA PHE A 20 10.07 8.31 24.54
C PHE A 20 11.61 8.35 24.45
N GLU A 21 12.18 8.03 23.29
CA GLU A 21 13.63 7.96 23.08
C GLU A 21 14.01 8.45 21.68
N ALA A 22 15.15 9.12 21.55
CA ALA A 22 15.68 9.48 20.24
C ALA A 22 16.00 8.23 19.41
N ARG A 23 15.41 8.13 18.22
CA ARG A 23 15.63 7.03 17.28
C ARG A 23 16.18 7.55 15.94
N PRO A 24 16.82 6.68 15.14
CA PRO A 24 17.31 7.05 13.83
C PRO A 24 16.19 7.59 12.92
N PRO A 25 16.49 8.50 11.98
CA PRO A 25 15.51 9.06 11.04
C PRO A 25 14.72 8.00 10.24
N SER A 26 15.28 6.80 10.06
CA SER A 26 14.60 5.69 9.36
C SER A 26 13.31 5.23 10.06
N PHE A 27 13.22 5.35 11.39
CA PHE A 27 12.01 5.02 12.15
C PHE A 27 10.89 6.02 11.85
N VAL A 28 11.23 7.30 11.79
CA VAL A 28 10.29 8.37 11.43
C VAL A 28 9.80 8.19 9.99
N LEU A 29 10.71 7.83 9.07
CA LEU A 29 10.34 7.52 7.70
C LEU A 29 9.40 6.31 7.61
N ALA A 30 9.70 5.21 8.32
CA ALA A 30 8.84 4.04 8.37
C ALA A 30 7.45 4.38 8.94
N HIS A 31 7.39 5.20 10.00
CA HIS A 31 6.13 5.68 10.58
C HIS A 31 5.32 6.54 9.60
N LEU A 32 5.98 7.46 8.89
CA LEU A 32 5.35 8.29 7.87
C LEU A 32 4.75 7.42 6.75
N ARG A 33 5.53 6.45 6.24
CA ARG A 33 5.10 5.55 5.16
C ARG A 33 3.92 4.68 5.58
N LEU A 34 3.94 4.11 6.79
CA LEU A 34 2.82 3.33 7.33
C LEU A 34 1.55 4.16 7.50
N ASN A 35 1.63 5.44 7.90
CA ASN A 35 0.46 6.31 7.98
C ASN A 35 -0.07 6.73 6.60
N LEU A 36 0.80 7.24 5.72
CA LEU A 36 0.37 7.84 4.45
C LEU A 36 0.03 6.79 3.39
N LEU A 37 0.95 5.86 3.14
CA LEU A 37 0.73 4.83 2.11
C LEU A 37 -0.05 3.64 2.66
N GLY A 38 0.25 3.26 3.91
CA GLY A 38 -0.34 2.09 4.54
C GLY A 38 -1.77 2.34 5.00
N PHE A 39 -1.99 3.27 5.93
CA PHE A 39 -3.33 3.54 6.43
C PHE A 39 -4.16 4.33 5.42
N LEU A 40 -3.75 5.55 5.07
CA LEU A 40 -4.52 6.41 4.18
C LEU A 40 -4.59 5.83 2.76
N GLY A 41 -3.45 5.47 2.16
CA GLY A 41 -3.38 4.93 0.80
C GLY A 41 -4.20 3.65 0.61
N LEU A 42 -4.06 2.65 1.49
CA LEU A 42 -4.87 1.42 1.38
C LEU A 42 -6.34 1.64 1.73
N SER A 43 -6.68 2.66 2.52
CA SER A 43 -8.07 3.05 2.74
C SER A 43 -8.67 3.63 1.46
N ILE A 44 -7.99 4.56 0.80
CA ILE A 44 -8.42 5.12 -0.49
C ILE A 44 -8.57 3.99 -1.51
N LEU A 45 -7.54 3.18 -1.70
CA LEU A 45 -7.56 2.05 -2.64
C LEU A 45 -8.74 1.10 -2.36
N GLY A 46 -8.93 0.73 -1.09
CA GLY A 46 -10.02 -0.14 -0.67
C GLY A 46 -11.41 0.46 -0.95
N VAL A 47 -11.61 1.75 -0.63
CA VAL A 47 -12.86 2.46 -0.91
C VAL A 47 -13.08 2.56 -2.42
N THR A 48 -12.03 2.89 -3.19
CA THR A 48 -12.12 3.00 -4.63
C THR A 48 -12.57 1.68 -5.25
N TYR A 49 -12.04 0.53 -4.85
CA TYR A 49 -12.51 -0.77 -5.37
C TYR A 49 -13.93 -1.15 -4.93
N GLN A 50 -14.46 -0.58 -3.84
CA GLN A 50 -15.87 -0.79 -3.49
C GLN A 50 -16.81 0.00 -4.41
N PHE A 51 -16.45 1.24 -4.77
CA PHE A 51 -17.26 2.09 -5.66
C PHE A 51 -17.02 1.82 -7.15
N TYR A 52 -15.81 1.38 -7.50
CA TYR A 52 -15.34 1.13 -8.86
C TYR A 52 -14.79 -0.29 -8.94
N PRO A 53 -15.66 -1.31 -8.84
CA PRO A 53 -15.24 -2.70 -8.79
C PRO A 53 -14.54 -3.10 -10.10
N PRO A 54 -13.31 -3.65 -10.04
CA PRO A 54 -12.55 -4.00 -11.24
C PRO A 54 -13.23 -5.02 -12.14
N ASN A 55 -14.04 -5.92 -11.58
CA ASN A 55 -14.81 -6.92 -12.33
C ASN A 55 -15.95 -6.34 -13.22
N ALA A 56 -16.26 -5.03 -13.10
CA ALA A 56 -17.18 -4.34 -14.00
C ALA A 56 -16.51 -3.96 -15.34
N GLY A 57 -15.17 -4.01 -15.42
CA GLY A 57 -14.43 -3.74 -16.65
C GLY A 57 -14.45 -4.92 -17.63
N ARG A 58 -14.29 -4.63 -18.93
CA ARG A 58 -14.21 -5.63 -20.02
C ARG A 58 -12.81 -5.71 -20.66
N PHE A 59 -11.81 -5.10 -20.03
CA PHE A 59 -10.43 -5.06 -20.51
C PHE A 59 -9.56 -6.13 -19.83
N PRO A 60 -8.37 -6.47 -20.37
CA PRO A 60 -7.51 -7.50 -19.80
C PRO A 60 -7.18 -7.25 -18.33
N GLY A 61 -7.34 -8.27 -17.49
CA GLY A 61 -7.04 -8.17 -16.05
C GLY A 61 -8.10 -7.45 -15.20
N ALA A 62 -9.22 -7.00 -15.78
CA ALA A 62 -10.34 -6.40 -15.06
C ALA A 62 -11.11 -7.45 -14.23
N ASN A 63 -10.52 -7.90 -13.12
CA ASN A 63 -11.11 -8.89 -12.23
C ASN A 63 -10.63 -8.72 -10.78
N ASP A 64 -11.34 -9.37 -9.86
CA ASP A 64 -11.09 -9.25 -8.43
C ASP A 64 -9.78 -9.90 -7.98
N ARG A 65 -9.27 -10.90 -8.72
CA ARG A 65 -7.98 -11.53 -8.40
C ARG A 65 -6.82 -10.58 -8.63
N VAL A 66 -6.83 -9.85 -9.74
CA VAL A 66 -5.81 -8.83 -10.02
C VAL A 66 -5.92 -7.68 -9.02
N ALA A 67 -7.13 -7.27 -8.64
CA ALA A 67 -7.36 -6.29 -7.58
C ALA A 67 -6.79 -6.74 -6.22
N LEU A 68 -6.93 -8.02 -5.88
CA LEU A 68 -6.31 -8.57 -4.67
C LEU A 68 -4.78 -8.60 -4.75
N VAL A 69 -4.23 -8.91 -5.94
CA VAL A 69 -2.77 -8.86 -6.16
C VAL A 69 -2.23 -7.44 -5.99
N THR A 70 -2.92 -6.41 -6.50
CA THR A 70 -2.47 -5.02 -6.32
C THR A 70 -2.51 -4.62 -4.84
N ILE A 71 -3.56 -4.99 -4.10
CA ILE A 71 -3.63 -4.79 -2.63
C ILE A 71 -2.47 -5.49 -1.95
N GLY A 72 -2.23 -6.76 -2.26
CA GLY A 72 -1.16 -7.57 -1.66
C GLY A 72 0.23 -7.00 -1.93
N LEU A 73 0.48 -6.53 -3.15
CA LEU A 73 1.73 -5.88 -3.53
C LEU A 73 1.94 -4.55 -2.80
N VAL A 74 0.92 -3.68 -2.71
CA VAL A 74 1.02 -2.42 -1.96
C VAL A 74 1.24 -2.69 -0.49
N ALA A 75 0.40 -3.52 0.14
CA ALA A 75 0.48 -3.79 1.57
C ALA A 75 1.76 -4.53 1.95
N GLY A 76 2.00 -5.67 1.31
CA GLY A 76 3.17 -6.52 1.59
C GLY A 76 4.48 -5.81 1.27
N GLY A 77 4.55 -5.10 0.13
CA GLY A 77 5.72 -4.31 -0.24
C GLY A 77 6.01 -3.20 0.77
N LEU A 78 4.99 -2.45 1.17
CA LEU A 78 5.14 -1.39 2.17
C LEU A 78 5.57 -1.93 3.54
N TRP A 79 5.04 -3.06 3.98
CA TRP A 79 5.42 -3.67 5.25
C TRP A 79 6.86 -4.20 5.23
N ALA A 80 7.28 -4.80 4.11
CA ALA A 80 8.67 -5.19 3.91
C ALA A 80 9.59 -3.97 3.89
N GLU A 81 9.17 -2.88 3.25
CA GLU A 81 9.92 -1.63 3.20
C GLU A 81 10.09 -1.02 4.60
N ALA A 82 8.99 -0.90 5.35
CA ALA A 82 9.01 -0.38 6.71
C ALA A 82 9.86 -1.25 7.64
N ALA A 83 9.79 -2.59 7.52
CA ALA A 83 10.65 -3.50 8.27
C ALA A 83 12.13 -3.31 7.89
N GLY A 84 12.45 -3.16 6.60
CA GLY A 84 13.80 -2.87 6.12
C GLY A 84 14.39 -1.60 6.74
N LEU A 85 13.59 -0.53 6.81
CA LEU A 85 13.99 0.74 7.45
C LEU A 85 14.23 0.60 8.96
N VAL A 86 13.40 -0.19 9.65
CA VAL A 86 13.50 -0.39 11.10
C VAL A 86 14.66 -1.30 11.48
N PHE A 87 14.88 -2.39 10.73
CA PHE A 87 15.90 -3.39 11.03
C PHE A 87 17.22 -3.17 10.27
N GLY A 88 17.31 -2.14 9.42
CA GLY A 88 18.52 -1.83 8.65
C GLY A 88 18.83 -2.88 7.58
N VAL A 89 17.82 -3.34 6.84
CA VAL A 89 17.93 -4.33 5.76
C VAL A 89 17.63 -3.67 4.41
N PRO A 90 18.64 -3.13 3.69
CA PRO A 90 18.45 -2.34 2.48
C PRO A 90 17.75 -3.08 1.34
N ALA A 91 17.98 -4.40 1.25
CA ALA A 91 17.32 -5.24 0.26
C ALA A 91 15.80 -5.31 0.49
N ALA A 92 15.37 -5.41 1.75
CA ALA A 92 13.95 -5.42 2.10
C ALA A 92 13.29 -4.05 1.85
N GLU A 93 13.99 -2.97 2.16
CA GLU A 93 13.59 -1.60 1.83
C GLU A 93 13.33 -1.44 0.32
N THR A 94 14.32 -1.78 -0.50
CA THR A 94 14.27 -1.58 -1.95
C THR A 94 13.24 -2.48 -2.61
N VAL A 95 13.27 -3.79 -2.32
CA VAL A 95 12.33 -4.76 -2.90
C VAL A 95 10.89 -4.45 -2.45
N GLY A 96 10.71 -4.07 -1.19
CA GLY A 96 9.42 -3.66 -0.65
C GLY A 96 8.87 -2.43 -1.38
N GLY A 97 9.68 -1.39 -1.54
CA GLY A 97 9.29 -0.18 -2.26
C GLY A 97 8.93 -0.45 -3.73
N VAL A 98 9.70 -1.28 -4.43
CA VAL A 98 9.42 -1.68 -5.82
C VAL A 98 8.12 -2.49 -5.91
N ALA A 99 7.90 -3.44 -5.00
CA ALA A 99 6.66 -4.22 -4.95
C ALA A 99 5.45 -3.32 -4.70
N ALA A 100 5.55 -2.38 -3.76
CA ALA A 100 4.48 -1.43 -3.46
C ALA A 100 4.16 -0.54 -4.67
N LEU A 101 5.19 -0.04 -5.36
CA LEU A 101 5.03 0.74 -6.58
C LEU A 101 4.36 -0.06 -7.70
N ALA A 102 4.74 -1.32 -7.90
CA ALA A 102 4.12 -2.20 -8.89
C ALA A 102 2.63 -2.43 -8.58
N GLY A 103 2.28 -2.63 -7.30
CA GLY A 103 0.90 -2.73 -6.86
C GLY A 103 0.11 -1.45 -7.14
N ALA A 104 0.68 -0.28 -6.83
CA ALA A 104 0.06 1.01 -7.10
C ALA A 104 -0.13 1.28 -8.60
N ALA A 105 0.83 0.89 -9.44
CA ALA A 105 0.71 0.97 -10.89
C ALA A 105 -0.41 0.06 -11.42
N GLY A 106 -0.53 -1.17 -10.90
CA GLY A 106 -1.64 -2.06 -11.23
C GLY A 106 -3.00 -1.50 -10.78
N TYR A 107 -3.06 -0.86 -9.61
CA TYR A 107 -4.25 -0.14 -9.16
C TYR A 107 -4.62 0.99 -10.14
N ALA A 108 -3.66 1.83 -10.51
CA ALA A 108 -3.88 2.92 -11.46
C ALA A 108 -4.36 2.40 -12.82
N TYR A 109 -3.78 1.30 -13.32
CA TYR A 109 -4.20 0.64 -14.55
C TYR A 109 -5.67 0.23 -14.51
N LEU A 110 -6.11 -0.44 -13.44
CA LEU A 110 -7.49 -0.91 -13.30
C LEU A 110 -8.49 0.26 -13.28
N ILE A 111 -8.19 1.31 -12.53
CA ILE A 111 -9.10 2.47 -12.41
C ILE A 111 -9.12 3.29 -13.70
N ALA A 112 -7.97 3.55 -14.31
CA ALA A 112 -7.90 4.25 -15.59
C ALA A 112 -8.61 3.47 -16.70
N GLY A 113 -8.44 2.14 -16.73
CA GLY A 113 -9.13 1.25 -17.66
C GLY A 113 -10.65 1.33 -17.53
N LEU A 114 -11.16 1.34 -16.29
CA LEU A 114 -12.58 1.46 -16.02
C LEU A 114 -13.13 2.82 -16.45
N PHE A 115 -12.46 3.93 -16.10
CA PHE A 115 -12.91 5.27 -16.51
C PHE A 115 -12.89 5.47 -18.02
N ARG A 116 -11.88 4.92 -18.71
CA ARG A 116 -11.85 4.96 -20.18
C ARG A 116 -13.05 4.22 -20.79
N GLN A 117 -13.46 3.11 -20.19
CA GLN A 117 -14.62 2.34 -20.66
C GLN A 117 -15.95 3.04 -20.34
N ILE A 118 -16.07 3.74 -19.22
CA ILE A 118 -17.30 4.48 -18.85
C ILE A 118 -17.51 5.70 -19.75
N ARG A 119 -16.43 6.33 -20.22
CA ARG A 119 -16.48 7.55 -21.04
C ARG A 119 -16.63 7.30 -22.55
N GLY A 120 -16.43 6.07 -23.02
CA GLY A 120 -16.53 5.70 -24.43
C GLY A 120 -17.81 4.95 -24.72
#